data_AF-A0A3B4ZP09-F1
#
_entry.id   AF-A0A3B4ZP09-F1
#
_cell.length_a   1.000
_cell.length_b   1.000
_cell.length_c   1.000
_cell.angle_alpha   90.00
_cell.angle_beta   90.00
_cell.angle_gamma   90.00
#
_symmetry.space_group_name_H-M   'P 1'
#
loop_
_entity.id
_entity.type
_entity.pdbx_description
1 polymer ?
#
loop_
_entity_poly.entity_id
_entity_poly.type
_entity_poly.pdbx_seq_one_letter_code
_entity_poly.pdbx_strand_id
1 'polypeptide(L)'
;MESSLVKDNPLFLPLNKEKTVYDGFITVQDRDFRMRIVLPPDRQLRRAKLHCCWQLRHLLRGYEHIVKQRLQQSADLVSFILELKTVLEVGLKSRPECRSIPPPQYYSQLISEMETLGWDKLLFIDTEFRTLRLKTEDSSARQHILTIKLKSKHPVEAPECSADLPLPLALTWTAQSTLKQLHSQFLLVLESLTEFWDVLDEIDNKTWILEPEKPCQSDTMRRIAIGNNISIKVEVDPRHPKMLPECCLLGAEHVVTPLRNKLNANMHLWNPDSSVLHNLRDVLEIEFPSPATHEKSDLSVECGICYSYRLEAAIPDQVCNDPRCGQPFHQACLYEWLRALPTSRQSFSIVFGECPYCSKPITVKMAAQKS
;
A
#
# COMPACT_ATOMS: atom_id res chain seq x y z
N MET A 1 40.41 34.42 11.20
CA MET A 1 39.54 33.98 10.08
C MET A 1 40.30 33.19 9.04
N GLU A 2 41.41 33.68 8.47
CA GLU A 2 42.20 32.91 7.48
C GLU A 2 42.89 31.67 8.05
N SER A 3 43.45 31.81 9.26
CA SER A 3 44.12 30.72 9.95
C SER A 3 43.18 29.61 10.40
N SER A 4 41.87 29.87 10.52
CA SER A 4 40.88 28.85 10.92
C SER A 4 40.34 28.09 9.71
N LEU A 5 39.98 28.79 8.62
CA LEU A 5 39.46 28.11 7.41
C LEU A 5 40.47 27.10 6.84
N VAL A 6 41.74 27.49 6.73
CA VAL A 6 42.81 26.65 6.18
C VAL A 6 43.23 25.55 7.17
N LYS A 7 43.09 25.77 8.49
CA LYS A 7 43.31 24.71 9.49
C LYS A 7 42.24 23.62 9.40
N ASP A 8 40.97 24.02 9.26
CA ASP A 8 39.84 23.08 9.26
C ASP A 8 39.58 22.47 7.87
N ASN A 9 40.09 23.10 6.80
CA ASN A 9 39.92 22.71 5.40
C ASN A 9 41.22 23.00 4.61
N PRO A 10 42.29 22.21 4.83
CA PRO A 10 43.61 22.49 4.25
C PRO A 10 43.63 22.43 2.72
N LEU A 11 42.65 21.76 2.12
CA LEU A 11 42.51 21.61 0.67
C LEU A 11 41.59 22.65 0.03
N PHE A 12 41.06 23.63 0.78
CA PHE A 12 40.14 24.65 0.28
C PHE A 12 40.74 26.05 0.44
N LEU A 13 41.23 26.63 -0.66
CA LEU A 13 42.14 27.78 -0.62
C LEU A 13 41.60 28.98 -1.44
N PRO A 14 41.95 30.22 -1.06
CA PRO A 14 41.65 31.39 -1.87
C PRO A 14 42.50 31.39 -3.16
N LEU A 15 41.87 31.62 -4.32
CA LEU A 15 42.53 31.67 -5.62
C LEU A 15 43.01 33.08 -6.01
N ASN A 16 42.52 34.12 -5.34
CA ASN A 16 42.85 35.51 -5.67
C ASN A 16 43.24 36.32 -4.43
N LYS A 17 44.02 37.39 -4.64
CA LYS A 17 44.51 38.27 -3.56
C LYS A 17 43.37 38.99 -2.83
N GLU A 18 42.26 39.23 -3.53
CA GLU A 18 41.08 39.90 -3.00
C GLU A 18 40.20 38.95 -2.16
N LYS A 19 40.53 37.65 -2.11
CA LYS A 19 39.86 36.60 -1.33
C LYS A 19 38.36 36.54 -1.60
N THR A 20 37.99 36.69 -2.87
CA THR A 20 36.61 36.58 -3.32
C THR A 20 36.35 35.25 -4.03
N VAL A 21 37.38 34.50 -4.37
CA VAL A 21 37.24 33.17 -4.99
C VAL A 21 37.98 32.15 -4.15
N TYR A 22 37.26 31.12 -3.71
CA TYR A 22 37.81 29.97 -3.00
C TYR A 22 37.56 28.71 -3.82
N ASP A 23 38.55 27.85 -3.97
CA ASP A 23 38.47 26.61 -4.75
C ASP A 23 39.25 25.50 -4.05
N GLY A 24 38.79 24.27 -4.20
CA GLY A 24 39.49 23.11 -3.66
C GLY A 24 38.55 21.99 -3.23
N PHE A 25 38.94 21.27 -2.19
CA PHE A 25 38.21 20.10 -1.69
C PHE A 25 37.75 20.30 -0.24
N ILE A 26 36.54 19.83 0.04
CA ILE A 26 36.05 19.64 1.40
C ILE A 26 35.94 18.14 1.69
N THR A 27 36.50 17.71 2.81
CA THR A 27 36.45 16.31 3.26
C THR A 27 35.30 16.10 4.23
N VAL A 28 34.46 15.11 3.95
CA VAL A 28 33.33 14.68 4.81
C VAL A 28 33.32 13.16 4.86
N GLN A 29 33.42 12.56 6.05
CA GLN A 29 33.46 11.08 6.24
C GLN A 29 34.45 10.39 5.29
N ASP A 30 35.71 10.84 5.28
CA ASP A 30 36.80 10.31 4.43
C ASP A 30 36.56 10.39 2.92
N ARG A 31 35.63 11.24 2.48
CA ARG A 31 35.37 11.51 1.06
C ARG A 31 35.64 12.98 0.73
N ASP A 32 36.41 13.20 -0.33
CA ASP A 32 36.73 14.54 -0.82
C ASP A 32 35.76 14.99 -1.91
N PHE A 33 35.18 16.17 -1.71
CA PHE A 33 34.28 16.79 -2.67
C PHE A 33 34.86 18.10 -3.18
N ARG A 34 35.06 18.17 -4.50
CA ARG A 34 35.52 19.40 -5.15
C ARG A 34 34.42 20.46 -5.15
N MET A 35 34.77 21.66 -4.71
CA MET A 35 33.88 22.80 -4.63
C MET A 35 34.62 24.12 -4.91
N ARG A 36 33.87 25.11 -5.39
CA ARG A 36 34.28 26.49 -5.59
C ARG A 36 33.21 27.44 -5.05
N ILE A 37 33.64 28.46 -4.32
CA ILE A 37 32.77 29.54 -3.84
C ILE A 37 33.27 30.86 -4.40
N VAL A 38 32.38 31.58 -5.07
CA VAL A 38 32.63 32.92 -5.59
C VAL A 38 31.80 33.92 -4.79
N LEU A 39 32.48 34.73 -3.99
CA LEU A 39 31.90 35.84 -3.25
C LEU A 39 31.74 37.08 -4.15
N PRO A 40 30.67 37.86 -3.98
CA PRO A 40 30.52 39.15 -4.63
C PRO A 40 31.53 40.19 -4.10
N PRO A 41 31.70 41.34 -4.79
CA PRO A 41 32.65 42.39 -4.38
C PRO A 41 32.41 42.94 -2.96
N ASP A 42 31.16 42.93 -2.50
CA ASP A 42 30.74 43.30 -1.14
C ASP A 42 31.03 42.21 -0.08
N ARG A 43 31.58 41.07 -0.52
CA ARG A 43 31.93 39.87 0.29
C ARG A 43 30.77 39.27 1.07
N GLN A 44 29.52 39.61 0.73
CA GLN A 44 28.36 39.07 1.42
C GLN A 44 28.05 37.65 0.95
N LEU A 45 28.06 36.69 1.89
CA LEU A 45 27.76 35.28 1.63
C LEU A 45 26.38 35.05 1.00
N ARG A 46 25.39 35.88 1.37
CA ARG A 46 24.01 35.80 0.88
C ARG A 46 23.88 35.79 -0.64
N ARG A 47 24.87 36.36 -1.34
CA ARG A 47 24.92 36.49 -2.80
C ARG A 47 26.07 35.68 -3.42
N ALA A 48 26.70 34.79 -2.66
CA ALA A 48 27.77 33.93 -3.14
C ALA A 48 27.27 32.88 -4.13
N LYS A 49 28.12 32.54 -5.09
CA LYS A 49 27.87 31.46 -6.05
C LYS A 49 28.64 30.22 -5.65
N LEU A 50 27.93 29.11 -5.47
CA LEU A 50 28.48 27.80 -5.14
C LEU A 50 28.56 26.96 -6.43
N HIS A 51 29.75 26.52 -6.80
CA HIS A 51 29.97 25.53 -7.85
C HIS A 51 30.56 24.26 -7.23
N CYS A 52 30.12 23.10 -7.68
CA CYS A 52 30.53 21.83 -7.12
C CYS A 52 30.67 20.76 -8.20
N CYS A 53 31.40 19.70 -7.90
CA CYS A 53 31.44 18.52 -8.77
C CYS A 53 30.08 17.83 -8.86
N TRP A 54 29.89 17.00 -9.89
CA TRP A 54 28.63 16.28 -10.11
C TRP A 54 28.22 15.41 -8.90
N GLN A 55 29.18 14.81 -8.20
CA GLN A 55 28.94 13.99 -7.01
C GLN A 55 28.33 14.81 -5.88
N LEU A 56 28.94 15.96 -5.58
CA LEU A 56 28.47 16.89 -4.56
C LEU A 56 27.12 17.51 -4.94
N ARG A 57 26.94 17.88 -6.21
CA ARG A 57 25.64 18.35 -6.74
C ARG A 57 24.54 17.30 -6.59
N HIS A 58 24.87 16.03 -6.85
CA HIS A 58 23.92 14.94 -6.73
C HIS A 58 23.59 14.60 -5.27
N LEU A 59 24.55 14.74 -4.34
CA LEU A 59 24.32 14.58 -2.91
C LEU A 59 23.41 15.67 -2.34
N LEU A 60 23.54 16.90 -2.84
CA LEU A 60 22.74 18.04 -2.41
C LEU A 60 21.35 18.13 -3.05
N ARG A 61 20.96 17.18 -3.91
CA ARG A 61 19.60 17.12 -4.48
C ARG A 61 18.56 16.92 -3.37
N GLY A 62 17.57 17.79 -3.31
CA GLY A 62 16.55 17.83 -2.26
C GLY A 62 16.96 18.67 -1.04
N TYR A 63 18.24 19.05 -0.93
CA TYR A 63 18.76 19.88 0.16
C TYR A 63 19.06 21.32 -0.30
N GLU A 64 18.71 21.70 -1.53
CA GLU A 64 19.08 23.00 -2.11
C GLU A 64 18.54 24.18 -1.31
N HIS A 65 17.30 24.07 -0.79
CA HIS A 65 16.71 25.10 0.06
C HIS A 65 17.46 25.26 1.39
N ILE A 66 17.90 24.16 1.98
CA ILE A 66 18.66 24.17 3.24
C ILE A 66 20.03 24.82 3.01
N VAL A 67 20.74 24.44 1.94
CA VAL A 67 22.04 25.04 1.60
C VAL A 67 21.90 26.55 1.34
N LYS A 68 20.86 26.98 0.62
CA LYS A 68 20.57 28.41 0.40
C LYS A 68 20.29 29.14 1.71
N GLN A 69 19.52 28.54 2.62
CA GLN A 69 19.23 29.11 3.93
C GLN A 69 20.50 29.27 4.77
N ARG A 70 21.35 28.23 4.82
CA ARG A 70 22.63 28.28 5.55
C ARG A 70 23.52 29.38 4.99
N LEU A 71 23.65 29.47 3.66
CA LEU A 71 24.41 30.55 3.01
C LEU A 71 23.90 31.96 3.36
N GLN A 72 22.61 32.13 3.66
CA GLN A 72 22.04 33.41 4.08
C GLN A 72 22.26 33.76 5.56
N GLN A 73 22.34 32.72 6.41
CA GLN A 73 22.38 32.84 7.87
C GLN A 73 23.80 32.75 8.44
N SER A 74 24.74 32.11 7.75
CA SER A 74 26.12 32.00 8.24
C SER A 74 26.80 33.37 8.30
N ALA A 75 27.47 33.65 9.41
CA ALA A 75 28.17 34.91 9.63
C ALA A 75 29.46 35.04 8.80
N ASP A 76 30.13 33.92 8.53
CA ASP A 76 31.36 33.85 7.74
C ASP A 76 31.48 32.53 6.98
N LEU A 77 32.50 32.47 6.11
CA LEU A 77 32.74 31.32 5.24
C LEU A 77 33.11 30.06 6.01
N VAL A 78 33.78 30.19 7.16
CA VAL A 78 34.17 29.05 8.01
C VAL A 78 32.93 28.37 8.57
N SER A 79 32.03 29.19 9.13
CA SER A 79 30.75 28.77 9.69
C SER A 79 29.88 28.11 8.62
N PHE A 80 29.82 28.71 7.43
CA PHE A 80 29.09 28.13 6.29
C PHE A 80 29.63 26.75 5.88
N ILE A 81 30.95 26.60 5.75
CA ILE A 81 31.56 25.32 5.37
C ILE A 81 31.27 24.25 6.43
N LEU A 82 31.31 24.61 7.72
CA LEU A 82 31.00 23.68 8.80
C LEU A 82 29.53 23.23 8.75
N GLU A 83 28.58 24.15 8.58
CA GLU A 83 27.17 23.81 8.41
C GLU A 83 26.90 22.99 7.14
N LEU A 84 27.60 23.29 6.05
CA LEU A 84 27.52 22.52 4.80
C LEU A 84 28.02 21.10 5.01
N LYS A 85 29.13 20.90 5.74
CA LYS A 85 29.63 19.58 6.12
C LYS A 85 28.57 18.80 6.90
N THR A 86 27.87 19.43 7.84
CA THR A 86 26.76 18.77 8.57
C THR A 86 25.61 18.36 7.64
N VAL A 87 25.20 19.20 6.68
CA VAL A 87 24.18 18.84 5.68
C VAL A 87 24.65 17.65 4.82
N LEU A 88 25.92 17.64 4.44
CA LEU A 88 26.51 16.54 3.66
C LEU A 88 26.60 15.25 4.47
N GLU A 89 26.93 15.29 5.76
CA GLU A 89 26.91 14.12 6.62
C GLU A 89 25.50 13.52 6.74
N VAL A 90 24.47 14.36 6.87
CA VAL A 90 23.08 13.91 6.87
C VAL A 90 22.70 13.32 5.51
N GLY A 91 23.09 13.96 4.40
CA GLY A 91 22.87 13.45 3.05
C GLY A 91 23.58 12.12 2.77
N LEU A 92 24.75 11.91 3.38
CA LEU A 92 25.51 10.67 3.30
C LEU A 92 24.91 9.56 4.18
N LYS A 93 24.42 9.88 5.38
CA LYS A 93 23.77 8.94 6.30
C LYS A 93 22.35 8.55 5.87
N SER A 94 21.61 9.47 5.25
CA SER A 94 20.23 9.25 4.79
C SER A 94 20.15 8.51 3.46
N ARG A 95 21.26 8.37 2.74
CA ARG A 95 21.32 7.48 1.59
C ARG A 95 21.59 6.06 2.06
N PRO A 96 20.75 5.09 1.66
CA PRO A 96 21.06 3.69 1.84
C PRO A 96 22.25 3.35 0.94
N GLU A 97 23.43 3.46 1.55
CA GLU A 97 24.71 2.92 1.14
C GLU A 97 25.36 3.59 -0.08
N CYS A 98 26.65 3.86 0.09
CA CYS A 98 27.62 3.67 -1.00
C CYS A 98 27.45 2.22 -1.47
N ARG A 99 26.53 1.98 -2.41
CA ARG A 99 26.22 0.65 -2.92
C ARG A 99 27.50 0.09 -3.54
N SER A 100 28.18 -0.81 -2.82
CA SER A 100 29.19 -1.65 -3.45
C SER A 100 28.46 -2.46 -4.53
N ILE A 101 28.95 -2.37 -5.75
CA ILE A 101 28.50 -3.25 -6.83
C ILE A 101 28.84 -4.67 -6.36
N PRO A 102 27.87 -5.61 -6.33
CA PRO A 102 28.15 -6.99 -6.02
C PRO A 102 29.29 -7.53 -6.88
N PRO A 103 30.13 -8.43 -6.33
CA PRO A 103 31.22 -9.01 -7.10
C PRO A 103 30.66 -9.81 -8.31
N PRO A 104 31.37 -9.93 -9.44
CA PRO A 104 30.86 -10.60 -10.64
C PRO A 104 30.31 -12.01 -10.41
N GLN A 105 30.85 -12.75 -9.43
CA GLN A 105 30.37 -14.08 -9.04
C GLN A 105 28.90 -14.08 -8.64
N TYR A 106 28.42 -13.01 -8.01
CA TYR A 106 27.01 -12.85 -7.64
C TYR A 106 26.09 -12.93 -8.88
N TYR A 107 26.42 -12.18 -9.93
CA TYR A 107 25.62 -12.15 -11.14
C TYR A 107 25.69 -13.49 -11.89
N SER A 108 26.88 -14.10 -11.99
CA SER A 108 27.03 -15.41 -12.61
C SER A 108 26.22 -16.49 -11.89
N GLN A 109 26.21 -16.47 -10.55
CA GLN A 109 25.39 -17.39 -9.76
C GLN A 109 23.90 -17.15 -10.01
N LEU A 110 23.45 -15.89 -9.93
CA LEU A 110 22.05 -15.55 -10.14
C LEU A 110 21.55 -15.96 -11.53
N ILE A 111 22.34 -15.71 -12.58
CA ILE A 111 22.02 -16.11 -13.95
C ILE A 111 21.93 -17.64 -14.05
N SER A 112 22.85 -18.38 -13.44
CA SER A 112 22.81 -19.85 -13.41
C SER A 112 21.58 -20.40 -12.67
N GLU A 113 21.19 -19.76 -11.56
CA GLU A 113 19.94 -20.11 -10.85
C GLU A 113 18.71 -19.84 -11.71
N MET A 114 18.70 -18.73 -12.45
CA MET A 114 17.62 -18.40 -13.39
C MET A 114 17.55 -19.37 -14.58
N GLU A 115 18.68 -19.78 -15.14
CA GLU A 115 18.73 -20.82 -16.18
C GLU A 115 18.16 -22.16 -15.67
N THR A 116 18.51 -22.52 -14.43
CA THR A 116 18.04 -23.76 -13.79
C THR A 116 16.54 -23.73 -13.44
N LEU A 117 16.02 -22.55 -13.09
CA LEU A 117 14.60 -22.32 -12.83
C LEU A 117 13.76 -22.29 -14.13
N GLY A 118 14.31 -21.70 -15.19
CA GLY A 118 13.64 -21.44 -16.45
C GLY A 118 13.29 -19.96 -16.62
N TRP A 119 13.76 -19.37 -17.72
CA TRP A 119 13.50 -17.95 -18.05
C TRP A 119 12.04 -17.67 -18.39
N ASP A 120 11.26 -18.69 -18.76
CA ASP A 120 9.82 -18.60 -19.00
C ASP A 120 9.05 -18.10 -17.76
N LYS A 121 9.60 -18.32 -16.57
CA LYS A 121 9.01 -17.92 -15.29
C LYS A 121 9.35 -16.50 -14.90
N LEU A 122 10.38 -15.90 -15.47
CA LEU A 122 10.78 -14.53 -15.14
C LEU A 122 9.84 -13.54 -15.82
N LEU A 123 9.09 -12.78 -15.03
CA LEU A 123 8.25 -11.68 -15.52
C LEU A 123 9.03 -10.37 -15.58
N PHE A 124 9.85 -10.12 -14.56
CA PHE A 124 10.57 -8.85 -14.41
C PHE A 124 11.83 -9.03 -13.57
N ILE A 125 12.88 -8.29 -13.92
CA ILE A 125 14.07 -8.08 -13.10
C ILE A 125 14.44 -6.59 -13.15
N ASP A 126 14.78 -6.01 -12.00
CA ASP A 126 15.23 -4.62 -11.97
C ASP A 126 16.65 -4.44 -12.52
N THR A 127 17.03 -3.20 -12.82
CA THR A 127 18.36 -2.88 -13.36
C THR A 127 19.50 -3.17 -12.39
N GLU A 128 19.18 -3.36 -11.11
CA GLU A 128 20.15 -3.65 -10.05
C GLU A 128 20.28 -5.16 -9.77
N PHE A 129 19.47 -5.99 -10.44
CA PHE A 129 19.36 -7.44 -10.22
C PHE A 129 19.06 -7.79 -8.75
N ARG A 130 18.33 -6.92 -8.05
CA ARG A 130 17.91 -7.11 -6.66
C ARG A 130 16.46 -7.53 -6.55
N THR A 131 15.60 -7.01 -7.42
CA THR A 131 14.17 -7.34 -7.41
C THR A 131 13.82 -8.20 -8.61
N LEU A 132 13.30 -9.39 -8.34
CA LEU A 132 12.81 -10.35 -9.32
C LEU A 132 11.30 -10.50 -9.14
N ARG A 133 10.58 -10.69 -10.24
CA ARG A 133 9.18 -11.16 -10.21
C ARG A 133 9.08 -12.42 -11.04
N LEU A 134 8.64 -13.50 -10.41
CA LEU A 134 8.40 -14.78 -11.04
C LEU A 134 6.90 -14.96 -11.23
N LYS A 135 6.47 -15.35 -12.43
CA LYS A 135 5.10 -15.75 -12.71
C LYS A 135 4.95 -17.27 -12.57
N THR A 136 3.79 -17.67 -12.08
CA THR A 136 3.41 -19.06 -11.89
C THR A 136 1.93 -19.20 -12.23
N GLU A 137 1.53 -20.37 -12.69
CA GLU A 137 0.14 -20.70 -12.97
C GLU A 137 -0.24 -21.90 -12.11
N ASP A 138 -1.43 -21.85 -11.50
CA ASP A 138 -1.95 -22.97 -10.71
C ASP A 138 -2.74 -23.98 -11.58
N SER A 139 -3.31 -25.00 -10.96
CA SER A 139 -4.09 -26.05 -11.63
C SER A 139 -5.37 -25.53 -12.30
N SER A 140 -5.89 -24.39 -11.88
CA SER A 140 -7.09 -23.74 -12.43
C SER A 140 -6.74 -22.62 -13.42
N ALA A 141 -5.50 -22.60 -13.93
CA ALA A 141 -5.00 -21.62 -14.89
C ALA A 141 -4.94 -20.16 -14.35
N ARG A 142 -4.94 -19.98 -13.02
CA ARG A 142 -4.83 -18.64 -12.41
C ARG A 142 -3.37 -18.23 -12.33
N GLN A 143 -3.10 -16.98 -12.68
CA GLN A 143 -1.74 -16.43 -12.65
C GLN A 143 -1.41 -15.84 -11.28
N HIS A 144 -0.27 -16.25 -10.73
CA HIS A 144 0.27 -15.82 -9.46
C HIS A 144 1.66 -15.21 -9.66
N ILE A 145 1.97 -14.14 -8.93
CA ILE A 145 3.25 -13.44 -9.04
C ILE A 145 3.99 -13.48 -7.70
N LEU A 146 5.18 -14.07 -7.71
CA LEU A 146 6.09 -14.04 -6.58
C LEU A 146 7.14 -12.95 -6.79
N THR A 147 7.12 -11.93 -5.93
CA THR A 147 8.16 -10.90 -5.89
C THR A 147 9.23 -11.31 -4.89
N ILE A 148 10.49 -11.31 -5.35
CA ILE A 148 11.66 -11.69 -4.56
C ILE A 148 12.61 -10.48 -4.54
N LYS A 149 12.95 -10.00 -3.35
CA LYS A 149 13.96 -8.96 -3.14
C LYS A 149 15.20 -9.58 -2.53
N LEU A 150 16.24 -9.72 -3.34
CA LEU A 150 17.56 -10.17 -2.94
C LEU A 150 18.25 -9.09 -2.12
N LYS A 151 18.87 -9.53 -1.03
CA LYS A 151 19.67 -8.66 -0.16
C LYS A 151 21.13 -8.65 -0.59
N SER A 152 21.90 -7.71 -0.05
CA SER A 152 23.30 -7.48 -0.45
C SER A 152 24.23 -8.68 -0.22
N LYS A 153 23.87 -9.59 0.70
CA LYS A 153 24.62 -10.82 1.04
C LYS A 153 23.98 -12.11 0.53
N HIS A 154 23.08 -12.03 -0.45
CA HIS A 154 22.52 -13.23 -1.08
C HIS A 154 23.66 -14.10 -1.69
N PRO A 155 23.62 -15.44 -1.55
CA PRO A 155 22.54 -16.29 -1.00
C PRO A 155 22.58 -16.53 0.51
N VAL A 156 23.61 -16.05 1.21
CA VAL A 156 23.79 -16.29 2.66
C VAL A 156 22.66 -15.65 3.47
N GLU A 157 22.22 -14.46 3.08
CA GLU A 157 21.06 -13.81 3.67
C GLU A 157 19.78 -14.12 2.88
N ALA A 158 18.72 -14.47 3.61
CA ALA A 158 17.43 -14.80 3.02
C ALA A 158 16.80 -13.61 2.26
N PRO A 159 16.24 -13.85 1.06
CA PRO A 159 15.54 -12.82 0.32
C PRO A 159 14.19 -12.50 0.98
N GLU A 160 13.72 -11.28 0.78
CA GLU A 160 12.35 -10.90 1.16
C GLU A 160 11.40 -11.32 0.04
N CYS A 161 10.39 -12.13 0.38
CA CYS A 161 9.42 -12.66 -0.59
C CYS A 161 8.03 -12.13 -0.28
N SER A 162 7.30 -11.73 -1.32
CA SER A 162 5.91 -11.28 -1.21
C SER A 162 5.09 -11.71 -2.43
N ALA A 163 3.84 -12.07 -2.20
CA ALA A 163 2.84 -12.41 -3.21
C ALA A 163 1.45 -12.00 -2.70
N ASP A 164 0.50 -11.84 -3.61
CA ASP A 164 -0.89 -11.48 -3.29
C ASP A 164 -1.63 -12.72 -2.77
N LEU A 165 -1.35 -13.09 -1.52
CA LEU A 165 -1.91 -14.27 -0.87
C LEU A 165 -2.81 -13.87 0.31
N PRO A 166 -3.85 -14.66 0.60
CA PRO A 166 -4.77 -14.40 1.71
C PRO A 166 -4.16 -14.78 3.08
N LEU A 167 -2.99 -15.42 3.07
CA LEU A 167 -2.23 -15.83 4.25
C LEU A 167 -0.78 -15.33 4.14
N PRO A 168 -0.09 -15.11 5.27
CA PRO A 168 1.33 -14.75 5.26
C PRO A 168 2.18 -15.79 4.52
N LEU A 169 3.03 -15.32 3.60
CA LEU A 169 3.95 -16.16 2.84
C LEU A 169 5.14 -16.57 3.72
N ALA A 170 5.15 -17.82 4.18
CA ALA A 170 6.25 -18.39 4.95
C ALA A 170 7.07 -19.33 4.06
N LEU A 171 8.23 -18.86 3.59
CA LEU A 171 9.18 -19.66 2.80
C LEU A 171 10.43 -19.93 3.63
N THR A 172 10.93 -21.16 3.54
CA THR A 172 12.18 -21.56 4.20
C THR A 172 13.37 -21.27 3.29
N TRP A 173 14.42 -20.68 3.88
CA TRP A 173 15.64 -20.33 3.17
C TRP A 173 16.88 -20.69 4.00
N THR A 174 17.87 -21.27 3.34
CA THR A 174 19.21 -21.55 3.86
C THR A 174 20.26 -21.01 2.89
N ALA A 175 21.52 -20.89 3.31
CA ALA A 175 22.60 -20.40 2.44
C ALA A 175 22.86 -21.28 1.20
N GLN A 176 22.35 -22.52 1.20
CA GLN A 176 22.42 -23.47 0.08
C GLN A 176 21.12 -23.53 -0.74
N SER A 177 20.12 -22.74 -0.35
CA SER A 177 18.85 -22.66 -1.08
C SER A 177 19.04 -21.94 -2.42
N THR A 178 18.20 -22.30 -3.39
CA THR A 178 18.19 -21.73 -4.74
C THR A 178 16.84 -21.11 -5.06
N LEU A 179 16.80 -20.21 -6.04
CA LEU A 179 15.53 -19.67 -6.55
C LEU A 179 14.55 -20.77 -7.00
N LYS A 180 15.04 -21.91 -7.51
CA LYS A 180 14.22 -23.06 -7.89
C LYS A 180 13.52 -23.70 -6.69
N GLN A 181 14.23 -23.93 -5.59
CA GLN A 181 13.63 -24.49 -4.38
C GLN A 181 12.62 -23.53 -3.75
N LEU A 182 12.91 -22.22 -3.80
CA LEU A 182 12.00 -21.18 -3.36
C LEU A 182 10.71 -21.18 -4.20
N HIS A 183 10.84 -21.28 -5.53
CA HIS A 183 9.70 -21.41 -6.45
C HIS A 183 8.89 -22.69 -6.22
N SER A 184 9.54 -23.84 -5.98
CA SER A 184 8.86 -25.08 -5.60
C SER A 184 8.07 -24.97 -4.30
N GLN A 185 8.61 -24.29 -3.27
CA GLN A 185 7.87 -24.04 -2.04
C GLN A 185 6.65 -23.14 -2.28
N PHE A 186 6.81 -22.11 -3.12
CA PHE A 186 5.69 -21.24 -3.50
C PHE A 186 4.57 -22.01 -4.20
N LEU A 187 4.91 -22.92 -5.13
CA LEU A 187 3.92 -23.79 -5.78
C LEU A 187 3.11 -24.63 -4.79
N LEU A 188 3.75 -25.17 -3.75
CA LEU A 188 3.04 -25.93 -2.70
C LEU A 188 2.07 -25.06 -1.90
N VAL A 189 2.44 -23.79 -1.65
CA VAL A 189 1.53 -22.82 -1.01
C VAL A 189 0.33 -22.54 -1.91
N LEU A 190 0.54 -22.34 -3.21
CA LEU A 190 -0.56 -22.14 -4.16
C LEU A 190 -1.50 -23.36 -4.22
N GLU A 191 -0.93 -24.57 -4.27
CA GLU A 191 -1.71 -25.81 -4.27
C GLU A 191 -2.62 -25.91 -3.03
N SER A 192 -2.10 -25.55 -1.84
CA SER A 192 -2.88 -25.54 -0.60
C SER A 192 -4.04 -24.53 -0.56
N LEU A 193 -4.02 -23.51 -1.42
CA LEU A 193 -5.03 -22.45 -1.49
C LEU A 193 -5.99 -22.61 -2.68
N THR A 194 -5.84 -23.68 -3.47
CA THR A 194 -6.64 -23.89 -4.69
C THR A 194 -8.13 -23.92 -4.38
N GLU A 195 -8.56 -24.66 -3.35
CA GLU A 195 -9.97 -24.76 -2.97
C GLU A 195 -10.55 -23.42 -2.50
N PHE A 196 -9.74 -22.58 -1.85
CA PHE A 196 -10.15 -21.24 -1.43
C PHE A 196 -10.44 -20.34 -2.63
N TRP A 197 -9.55 -20.31 -3.61
CA TRP A 197 -9.80 -19.52 -4.82
C TRP A 197 -10.93 -20.09 -5.66
N ASP A 198 -11.11 -21.42 -5.72
CA ASP A 198 -12.24 -22.02 -6.45
C ASP A 198 -13.60 -21.58 -5.86
N VAL A 199 -13.70 -21.47 -4.53
CA VAL A 199 -14.88 -20.93 -3.84
C VAL A 199 -15.13 -19.47 -4.22
N LEU A 200 -14.08 -18.63 -4.20
CA LEU A 200 -14.22 -17.22 -4.55
C LEU A 200 -14.52 -17.01 -6.02
N ASP A 201 -13.92 -17.79 -6.92
CA ASP A 201 -14.19 -17.75 -8.35
C ASP A 201 -15.66 -18.08 -8.64
N GLU A 202 -16.24 -19.05 -7.94
CA GLU A 202 -17.67 -19.33 -8.10
C GLU A 202 -18.53 -18.13 -7.69
N ILE A 203 -18.24 -17.54 -6.53
CA ILE A 203 -18.97 -16.38 -6.00
C ILE A 203 -18.83 -15.18 -6.95
N ASP A 204 -17.61 -14.87 -7.39
CA ASP A 204 -17.29 -13.73 -8.25
C ASP A 204 -17.94 -13.86 -9.63
N ASN A 205 -18.04 -15.08 -10.17
CA ASN A 205 -18.65 -15.32 -11.48
C ASN A 205 -20.18 -15.37 -11.46
N LYS A 206 -20.79 -15.85 -10.37
CA LYS A 206 -22.24 -16.12 -10.31
C LYS A 206 -23.04 -15.05 -9.56
N THR A 207 -22.40 -14.12 -8.87
CA THR A 207 -23.07 -13.11 -8.05
C THR A 207 -22.64 -11.69 -8.40
N TRP A 208 -23.35 -10.70 -7.86
CA TRP A 208 -22.98 -9.31 -8.03
C TRP A 208 -22.10 -8.79 -6.88
N ILE A 209 -20.79 -8.70 -7.13
CA ILE A 209 -19.81 -8.21 -6.14
C ILE A 209 -19.80 -6.68 -6.09
N LEU A 210 -20.08 -6.14 -4.91
CA LEU A 210 -20.06 -4.71 -4.62
C LEU A 210 -18.67 -4.25 -4.14
N GLU A 211 -18.05 -5.04 -3.26
CA GLU A 211 -16.73 -4.78 -2.69
C GLU A 211 -15.96 -6.10 -2.49
N PRO A 212 -14.65 -6.15 -2.82
CA PRO A 212 -13.90 -5.15 -3.58
C PRO A 212 -14.40 -5.07 -5.05
N GLU A 213 -14.25 -3.90 -5.69
CA GLU A 213 -14.67 -3.73 -7.10
C GLU A 213 -13.84 -4.56 -8.08
N LYS A 214 -12.57 -4.74 -7.74
CA LYS A 214 -11.61 -5.56 -8.46
C LYS A 214 -10.95 -6.47 -7.44
N PRO A 215 -11.54 -7.66 -7.19
CA PRO A 215 -10.97 -8.59 -6.24
C PRO A 215 -9.57 -9.00 -6.63
N CYS A 216 -8.68 -9.08 -5.64
CA CYS A 216 -7.36 -9.67 -5.77
C CYS A 216 -7.29 -11.01 -5.01
N GLN A 217 -6.23 -11.77 -5.27
CA GLN A 217 -6.04 -13.12 -4.73
C GLN A 217 -5.84 -13.16 -3.21
N SER A 218 -5.49 -12.02 -2.59
CA SER A 218 -5.41 -11.87 -1.14
C SER A 218 -6.73 -11.48 -0.47
N ASP A 219 -7.76 -11.08 -1.23
CA ASP A 219 -9.03 -10.64 -0.65
C ASP A 219 -9.87 -11.85 -0.21
N THR A 220 -10.06 -11.99 1.10
CA THR A 220 -10.86 -13.04 1.76
C THR A 220 -12.35 -12.70 1.85
N MET A 221 -12.70 -11.43 1.68
CA MET A 221 -14.05 -10.92 1.86
C MET A 221 -14.70 -10.56 0.53
N ARG A 222 -15.99 -10.88 0.39
CA ARG A 222 -16.86 -10.38 -0.68
C ARG A 222 -18.11 -9.76 -0.09
N ARG A 223 -18.40 -8.52 -0.48
CA ARG A 223 -19.72 -7.90 -0.27
C ARG A 223 -20.56 -8.16 -1.50
N ILE A 224 -21.56 -9.02 -1.36
CA ILE A 224 -22.41 -9.51 -2.43
C ILE A 224 -23.76 -8.81 -2.34
N ALA A 225 -24.29 -8.30 -3.45
CA ALA A 225 -25.66 -7.80 -3.48
C ALA A 225 -26.66 -8.95 -3.36
N ILE A 226 -27.72 -8.77 -2.58
CA ILE A 226 -28.83 -9.75 -2.48
C ILE A 226 -30.19 -9.14 -2.85
N GLY A 227 -30.24 -7.82 -3.04
CA GLY A 227 -31.41 -7.08 -3.48
C GLY A 227 -31.16 -5.57 -3.42
N ASN A 228 -32.19 -4.78 -3.67
CA ASN A 228 -32.08 -3.32 -3.66
C ASN A 228 -31.74 -2.81 -2.26
N ASN A 229 -30.64 -2.08 -2.12
CA ASN A 229 -30.14 -1.55 -0.84
C ASN A 229 -29.85 -2.63 0.21
N ILE A 230 -29.65 -3.89 -0.19
CA ILE A 230 -29.34 -4.99 0.72
C ILE A 230 -28.15 -5.78 0.17
N SER A 231 -27.21 -6.09 1.04
CA SER A 231 -26.03 -6.87 0.71
C SER A 231 -25.61 -7.77 1.87
N ILE A 232 -24.81 -8.78 1.57
CA ILE A 232 -24.17 -9.65 2.56
C ILE A 232 -22.66 -9.56 2.38
N LYS A 233 -21.93 -9.32 3.47
CA LYS A 233 -20.48 -9.50 3.52
C LYS A 233 -20.21 -10.94 3.93
N VAL A 234 -19.40 -11.64 3.14
CA VAL A 234 -18.99 -13.03 3.34
C VAL A 234 -17.48 -13.04 3.45
N GLU A 235 -16.96 -13.45 4.61
CA GLU A 235 -15.53 -13.61 4.89
C GLU A 235 -15.19 -15.10 4.88
N VAL A 236 -14.45 -15.54 3.86
CA VAL A 236 -14.07 -16.95 3.69
C VAL A 236 -12.71 -17.20 4.34
N ASP A 237 -12.63 -18.20 5.21
CA ASP A 237 -11.35 -18.63 5.80
C ASP A 237 -10.51 -19.38 4.74
N PRO A 238 -9.31 -18.88 4.39
CA PRO A 238 -8.44 -19.55 3.40
C PRO A 238 -8.00 -20.96 3.78
N ARG A 239 -7.99 -21.29 5.08
CA ARG A 239 -7.60 -22.63 5.56
C ARG A 239 -8.77 -23.61 5.56
N HIS A 240 -9.99 -23.10 5.61
CA HIS A 240 -11.22 -23.88 5.74
C HIS A 240 -12.32 -23.31 4.83
N PRO A 241 -12.10 -23.21 3.51
CA PRO A 241 -12.91 -22.38 2.62
C PRO A 241 -14.36 -22.86 2.44
N LYS A 242 -14.65 -24.14 2.73
CA LYS A 242 -16.01 -24.72 2.65
C LYS A 242 -16.78 -24.71 3.96
N MET A 243 -16.16 -24.26 5.06
CA MET A 243 -16.88 -24.07 6.33
C MET A 243 -17.79 -22.84 6.26
N LEU A 244 -18.75 -22.76 7.19
CA LEU A 244 -19.64 -21.60 7.31
C LEU A 244 -18.80 -20.32 7.47
N PRO A 245 -18.84 -19.38 6.52
CA PRO A 245 -18.08 -18.15 6.59
C PRO A 245 -18.69 -17.15 7.58
N GLU A 246 -17.91 -16.17 8.01
CA GLU A 246 -18.48 -15.04 8.76
C GLU A 246 -19.35 -14.21 7.82
N CYS A 247 -20.62 -14.05 8.20
CA CYS A 247 -21.64 -13.40 7.39
C CYS A 247 -22.19 -12.15 8.08
N CYS A 248 -22.17 -11.01 7.40
CA CYS A 248 -22.74 -9.76 7.90
C CYS A 248 -23.73 -9.17 6.88
N LEU A 249 -25.03 -9.22 7.22
CA LEU A 249 -26.11 -8.63 6.43
C LEU A 249 -26.17 -7.11 6.65
N LEU A 250 -26.24 -6.35 5.55
CA LEU A 250 -26.25 -4.90 5.50
C LEU A 250 -27.46 -4.40 4.72
N GLY A 251 -28.23 -3.49 5.31
CA GLY A 251 -29.45 -2.92 4.74
C GLY A 251 -30.34 -2.35 5.84
N ALA A 252 -31.55 -1.89 5.49
CA ALA A 252 -32.53 -1.43 6.47
C ALA A 252 -32.95 -2.58 7.42
N GLU A 253 -33.08 -2.31 8.72
CA GLU A 253 -33.22 -3.33 9.77
C GLU A 253 -34.45 -4.25 9.54
N HIS A 254 -35.54 -3.67 9.06
CA HIS A 254 -36.78 -4.39 8.77
C HIS A 254 -36.64 -5.39 7.61
N VAL A 255 -35.65 -5.20 6.73
CA VAL A 255 -35.36 -6.10 5.61
C VAL A 255 -34.30 -7.15 5.96
N VAL A 256 -33.27 -6.77 6.74
CA VAL A 256 -32.20 -7.71 7.12
C VAL A 256 -32.58 -8.64 8.28
N THR A 257 -33.50 -8.24 9.17
CA THR A 257 -33.90 -9.07 10.32
C THR A 257 -34.49 -10.43 9.89
N PRO A 258 -35.42 -10.51 8.93
CA PRO A 258 -35.91 -11.79 8.43
C PRO A 258 -34.80 -12.69 7.88
N LEU A 259 -33.86 -12.13 7.10
CA LEU A 259 -32.73 -12.87 6.54
C LEU A 259 -31.77 -13.37 7.62
N ARG A 260 -31.53 -12.55 8.66
CA ARG A 260 -30.71 -12.93 9.82
C ARG A 260 -31.36 -14.08 10.59
N ASN A 261 -32.69 -14.07 10.73
CA ASN A 261 -33.42 -15.16 11.38
C ASN A 261 -33.33 -16.46 10.57
N LYS A 262 -33.45 -16.39 9.23
CA LYS A 262 -33.25 -17.55 8.34
C LYS A 262 -31.84 -18.11 8.45
N LEU A 263 -30.82 -17.25 8.36
CA LEU A 263 -29.42 -17.63 8.53
C LEU A 263 -29.20 -18.40 9.83
N ASN A 264 -29.67 -17.86 10.96
CA ASN A 264 -29.52 -18.49 12.26
C ASN A 264 -30.30 -19.81 12.39
N ALA A 265 -31.53 -19.87 11.85
CA ALA A 265 -32.37 -21.06 11.92
C ALA A 265 -31.81 -22.20 11.06
N ASN A 266 -31.30 -21.88 9.87
CA ASN A 266 -30.89 -22.83 8.85
C ASN A 266 -29.39 -23.12 8.85
N MET A 267 -28.60 -22.49 9.73
CA MET A 267 -27.14 -22.68 9.84
C MET A 267 -26.72 -24.16 9.97
N HIS A 268 -27.56 -24.98 10.60
CA HIS A 268 -27.32 -26.42 10.78
C HIS A 268 -27.43 -27.23 9.46
N LEU A 269 -28.00 -26.66 8.40
CA LEU A 269 -28.10 -27.27 7.08
C LEU A 269 -26.82 -27.07 6.24
N TRP A 270 -25.83 -26.32 6.74
CA TRP A 270 -24.58 -26.08 6.04
C TRP A 270 -23.86 -27.39 5.74
N ASN A 271 -23.65 -27.69 4.46
CA ASN A 271 -22.99 -28.90 4.02
C ASN A 271 -21.61 -28.59 3.40
N PRO A 272 -20.50 -28.96 4.04
CA PRO A 272 -19.16 -28.76 3.49
C PRO A 272 -18.89 -29.49 2.16
N ASP A 273 -19.70 -30.49 1.80
CA ASP A 273 -19.58 -31.15 0.49
C ASP A 273 -20.24 -30.34 -0.64
N SER A 274 -21.12 -29.41 -0.29
CA SER A 274 -21.73 -28.46 -1.21
C SER A 274 -20.90 -27.18 -1.34
N SER A 275 -21.07 -26.45 -2.44
CA SER A 275 -20.38 -25.18 -2.62
C SER A 275 -20.89 -24.10 -1.65
N VAL A 276 -20.04 -23.14 -1.30
CA VAL A 276 -20.38 -22.04 -0.39
C VAL A 276 -21.57 -21.23 -0.91
N LEU A 277 -21.59 -20.93 -2.20
CA LEU A 277 -22.69 -20.18 -2.80
C LEU A 277 -24.01 -20.95 -2.73
N HIS A 278 -23.98 -22.26 -2.98
CA HIS A 278 -25.16 -23.11 -2.86
C HIS A 278 -25.68 -23.16 -1.41
N ASN A 279 -24.79 -23.36 -0.44
CA ASN A 279 -25.16 -23.32 0.97
C ASN A 279 -25.76 -21.97 1.38
N LEU A 280 -25.15 -20.84 0.96
CA LEU A 280 -25.68 -19.51 1.26
C LEU A 280 -27.09 -19.32 0.69
N ARG A 281 -27.33 -19.79 -0.53
CA ARG A 281 -28.64 -19.73 -1.20
C ARG A 281 -29.70 -20.48 -0.41
N ASP A 282 -29.39 -21.70 0.01
CA ASP A 282 -30.32 -22.58 0.69
C ASP A 282 -30.58 -22.13 2.15
N VAL A 283 -29.53 -21.68 2.85
CA VAL A 283 -29.62 -21.19 4.24
C VAL A 283 -30.40 -19.87 4.32
N LEU A 284 -30.17 -18.94 3.38
CA LEU A 284 -30.88 -17.67 3.32
C LEU A 284 -32.26 -17.79 2.62
N GLU A 285 -32.50 -18.88 1.90
CA GLU A 285 -33.68 -19.11 1.05
C GLU A 285 -33.93 -17.93 0.09
N ILE A 286 -32.88 -17.54 -0.63
CA ILE A 286 -32.93 -16.46 -1.63
C ILE A 286 -32.34 -16.93 -2.95
N GLU A 287 -32.60 -16.21 -4.03
CA GLU A 287 -31.80 -16.31 -5.25
C GLU A 287 -30.85 -15.11 -5.33
N PHE A 288 -29.58 -15.35 -5.62
CA PHE A 288 -28.61 -14.26 -5.74
C PHE A 288 -28.78 -13.55 -7.09
N PRO A 289 -28.77 -12.20 -7.11
CA PRO A 289 -28.70 -11.47 -8.36
C PRO A 289 -27.37 -11.76 -9.04
N SER A 290 -27.42 -12.00 -10.35
CA SER A 290 -26.26 -12.32 -11.18
C SER A 290 -26.10 -11.30 -12.31
N PRO A 291 -24.87 -11.11 -12.85
CA PRO A 291 -24.64 -10.26 -14.03
C PRO A 291 -25.46 -10.65 -15.27
N ALA A 292 -25.95 -11.90 -15.33
CA ALA A 292 -26.80 -12.38 -16.42
C ALA A 292 -28.29 -12.02 -16.25
N THR A 293 -28.70 -11.64 -15.04
CA THR A 293 -30.12 -11.44 -14.68
C THR A 293 -30.44 -9.98 -14.32
N HIS A 294 -29.44 -9.20 -13.89
CA HIS A 294 -29.63 -7.84 -13.39
C HIS A 294 -28.60 -6.89 -13.99
N GLU A 295 -28.98 -5.63 -14.20
CA GLU A 295 -28.05 -4.57 -14.60
C GLU A 295 -27.38 -3.94 -13.36
N LYS A 296 -26.14 -3.48 -13.51
CA LYS A 296 -25.38 -2.82 -12.43
C LYS A 296 -26.13 -1.63 -11.82
N SER A 297 -26.84 -0.87 -12.64
CA SER A 297 -27.61 0.31 -12.23
C SER A 297 -28.69 0.01 -11.21
N ASP A 298 -29.30 -1.18 -11.28
CA ASP A 298 -30.42 -1.55 -10.39
C ASP A 298 -29.93 -1.80 -8.95
N LEU A 299 -28.65 -2.16 -8.80
CA LEU A 299 -28.03 -2.52 -7.52
C LEU A 299 -27.13 -1.40 -6.96
N SER A 300 -26.84 -0.36 -7.74
CA SER A 300 -25.91 0.73 -7.38
C SER A 300 -26.64 2.03 -7.05
N VAL A 301 -27.37 2.02 -5.94
CA VAL A 301 -28.11 3.21 -5.48
C VAL A 301 -27.17 4.26 -4.90
N GLU A 302 -27.29 5.48 -5.40
CA GLU A 302 -26.44 6.61 -5.00
C GLU A 302 -26.71 7.08 -3.57
N CYS A 303 -25.67 7.63 -2.95
CA CYS A 303 -25.78 8.27 -1.65
C CYS A 303 -26.71 9.48 -1.71
N GLY A 304 -27.66 9.57 -0.78
CA GLY A 304 -28.62 10.68 -0.73
C GLY A 304 -28.02 12.06 -0.40
N ILE A 305 -26.73 12.14 -0.07
CA ILE A 305 -26.06 13.41 0.28
C ILE A 305 -25.11 13.86 -0.83
N CYS A 306 -24.21 12.98 -1.29
CA CYS A 306 -23.22 13.33 -2.30
C CYS A 306 -23.64 12.97 -3.73
N TYR A 307 -24.78 12.28 -3.90
CA TYR A 307 -25.30 11.85 -5.20
C TYR A 307 -24.27 11.08 -6.04
N SER A 308 -23.45 10.30 -5.36
CA SER A 308 -22.50 9.39 -5.97
C SER A 308 -22.67 8.00 -5.36
N TYR A 309 -22.53 6.98 -6.20
CA TYR A 309 -22.44 5.60 -5.73
C TYR A 309 -21.06 5.30 -5.12
N ARG A 310 -19.97 5.88 -5.65
CA ARG A 310 -18.62 5.69 -5.09
C ARG A 310 -18.04 7.00 -4.58
N LEU A 311 -17.65 6.99 -3.31
CA LEU A 311 -16.83 8.03 -2.71
C LEU A 311 -15.49 7.38 -2.37
N GLU A 312 -14.49 7.60 -3.23
CA GLU A 312 -13.22 6.85 -3.22
C GLU A 312 -13.48 5.34 -3.35
N ALA A 313 -13.08 4.54 -2.35
CA ALA A 313 -13.35 3.11 -2.31
C ALA A 313 -14.71 2.75 -1.68
N ALA A 314 -15.37 3.68 -0.99
CA ALA A 314 -16.58 3.40 -0.22
C ALA A 314 -17.87 3.51 -1.06
N ILE A 315 -18.82 2.64 -0.75
CA ILE A 315 -20.20 2.67 -1.28
C ILE A 315 -21.20 2.90 -0.15
N PRO A 316 -22.45 3.33 -0.44
CA PRO A 316 -23.45 3.53 0.57
C PRO A 316 -23.72 2.24 1.37
N ASP A 317 -23.69 2.37 2.69
CA ASP A 317 -23.81 1.26 3.63
C ASP A 317 -24.71 1.60 4.82
N GLN A 318 -25.08 2.87 5.00
CA GLN A 318 -26.05 3.33 5.98
C GLN A 318 -27.38 3.58 5.30
N VAL A 319 -28.42 2.84 5.69
CA VAL A 319 -29.75 2.95 5.07
C VAL A 319 -30.75 3.47 6.09
N CYS A 320 -31.63 4.39 5.68
CA CYS A 320 -32.74 4.83 6.54
C CYS A 320 -33.67 3.65 6.87
N ASN A 321 -33.97 3.46 8.16
CA ASN A 321 -34.81 2.35 8.62
C ASN A 321 -36.32 2.56 8.41
N ASP A 322 -36.79 3.78 8.08
CA ASP A 322 -38.21 4.00 7.75
C ASP A 322 -38.54 3.30 6.42
N PRO A 323 -39.51 2.35 6.38
CA PRO A 323 -39.82 1.57 5.18
C PRO A 323 -40.29 2.39 3.98
N ARG A 324 -40.73 3.64 4.19
CA ARG A 324 -41.15 4.54 3.10
C ARG A 324 -40.01 5.40 2.58
N CYS A 325 -38.86 5.40 3.25
CA CYS A 325 -37.68 6.18 2.88
C CYS A 325 -36.62 5.28 2.24
N GLY A 326 -36.00 4.37 3.01
CA GLY A 326 -34.98 3.45 2.50
C GLY A 326 -33.76 4.10 1.82
N GLN A 327 -33.57 5.42 1.95
CA GLN A 327 -32.47 6.13 1.28
C GLN A 327 -31.12 5.67 1.85
N PRO A 328 -30.16 5.25 0.99
CA PRO A 328 -28.82 4.91 1.42
C PRO A 328 -27.89 6.13 1.46
N PHE A 329 -26.90 6.06 2.33
CA PHE A 329 -25.87 7.07 2.54
C PHE A 329 -24.52 6.39 2.75
N HIS A 330 -23.43 7.03 2.29
CA HIS A 330 -22.09 6.69 2.79
C HIS A 330 -22.01 7.01 4.28
N GLN A 331 -21.40 6.12 5.07
CA GLN A 331 -21.09 6.38 6.48
C GLN A 331 -20.43 7.76 6.70
N ALA A 332 -19.44 8.12 5.88
CA ALA A 332 -18.74 9.39 5.98
C ALA A 332 -19.68 10.58 5.72
N CYS A 333 -20.47 10.55 4.64
CA CYS A 333 -21.42 11.62 4.32
C CYS A 333 -22.46 11.82 5.42
N LEU A 334 -23.04 10.74 5.92
CA LEU A 334 -24.05 10.82 6.98
C LEU A 334 -23.45 11.30 8.30
N TYR A 335 -22.23 10.88 8.64
CA TYR A 335 -21.51 11.37 9.81
C TYR A 335 -21.24 12.87 9.73
N GLU A 336 -20.70 13.34 8.60
CA GLU A 336 -20.44 14.76 8.34
C GLU A 336 -21.72 15.61 8.41
N TRP A 337 -22.82 15.09 7.88
CA TRP A 337 -24.12 15.74 7.95
C TRP A 337 -24.61 15.85 9.40
N LEU A 338 -24.69 14.72 10.11
CA LEU A 338 -25.28 14.68 11.46
C LEU A 338 -24.45 15.48 12.47
N ARG A 339 -23.11 15.46 12.38
CA ARG A 339 -22.26 16.23 13.32
C ARG A 339 -22.40 17.74 13.17
N ALA A 340 -22.90 18.23 12.02
CA ALA A 340 -23.14 19.65 11.78
C ALA A 340 -24.48 20.14 12.37
N LEU A 341 -25.37 19.23 12.77
CA LEU A 341 -26.69 19.60 13.29
C LEU A 341 -26.68 19.74 14.82
N PRO A 342 -27.25 20.82 15.38
CA PRO A 342 -27.33 21.01 16.83
C PRO A 342 -28.30 20.03 17.52
N THR A 343 -29.20 19.39 16.75
CA THR A 343 -30.17 18.41 17.24
C THR A 343 -29.59 17.00 17.38
N SER A 344 -28.43 16.75 16.77
CA SER A 344 -27.77 15.45 16.84
C SER A 344 -27.19 15.20 18.22
N ARG A 345 -27.27 13.95 18.67
CA ARG A 345 -26.69 13.49 19.93
C ARG A 345 -25.57 12.52 19.63
N GLN A 346 -24.48 12.62 20.35
CA GLN A 346 -23.39 11.64 20.27
C GLN A 346 -23.36 10.82 21.55
N SER A 347 -23.23 9.50 21.40
CA SER A 347 -22.93 8.58 22.50
C SER A 347 -21.85 7.62 22.05
N PHE A 348 -20.71 7.63 22.75
CA PHE A 348 -19.50 6.89 22.36
C PHE A 348 -19.11 7.18 20.90
N SER A 349 -19.01 6.11 20.09
CA SER A 349 -18.68 6.14 18.66
C SER A 349 -19.91 6.15 17.76
N ILE A 350 -21.10 6.49 18.28
CA ILE A 350 -22.35 6.52 17.50
C ILE A 350 -22.97 7.92 17.59
N VAL A 351 -23.33 8.47 16.43
CA VAL A 351 -24.10 9.70 16.31
C VAL A 351 -25.55 9.34 15.99
N PHE A 352 -26.48 9.96 16.72
CA PHE A 352 -27.93 9.82 16.60
C PHE A 352 -28.49 11.13 16.08
N GLY A 353 -29.35 11.07 15.07
CA GLY A 353 -30.04 12.25 14.57
C GLY A 353 -31.21 11.86 13.67
N GLU A 354 -31.51 12.72 12.72
CA GLU A 354 -32.66 12.58 11.83
C GLU A 354 -32.21 12.40 10.37
N CYS A 355 -32.89 11.52 9.64
CA CYS A 355 -32.64 11.27 8.24
C CYS A 355 -32.87 12.55 7.42
N PRO A 356 -31.94 12.95 6.51
CA PRO A 356 -32.09 14.15 5.69
C PRO A 356 -33.35 14.16 4.79
N TYR A 357 -33.94 13.00 4.50
CA TYR A 357 -35.05 12.86 3.56
C TYR A 357 -36.42 12.75 4.23
N CYS A 358 -36.51 12.09 5.39
CA CYS A 358 -37.80 11.80 6.04
C CYS A 358 -37.90 12.26 7.49
N SER A 359 -36.83 12.87 8.03
CA SER A 359 -36.73 13.33 9.41
C SER A 359 -36.96 12.24 10.48
N LYS A 360 -36.93 10.96 10.09
CA LYS A 360 -37.02 9.84 11.04
C LYS A 360 -35.67 9.56 11.69
N PRO A 361 -35.66 8.97 12.89
CA PRO A 361 -34.42 8.63 13.57
C PRO A 361 -33.48 7.78 12.72
N ILE A 362 -32.22 8.18 12.63
CA ILE A 362 -31.14 7.45 11.97
C ILE A 362 -29.87 7.55 12.82
N THR A 363 -29.01 6.53 12.73
CA THR A 363 -27.75 6.49 13.46
C THR A 363 -26.61 6.21 12.50
N VAL A 364 -25.41 6.67 12.87
CA VAL A 364 -24.18 6.39 12.11
C VAL A 364 -23.02 6.19 13.06
N LYS A 365 -22.17 5.20 12.76
CA LYS A 365 -20.93 4.98 13.49
C LYS A 365 -19.87 5.99 13.03
N MET A 366 -19.10 6.51 13.96
CA MET A 366 -17.89 7.27 13.66
C MET A 366 -16.89 6.35 12.96
N ALA A 367 -16.32 6.78 11.83
CA ALA A 367 -15.26 6.03 11.20
C ALA A 367 -14.05 5.99 12.14
N ALA A 368 -13.48 4.81 12.38
CA ALA A 368 -12.18 4.72 13.04
C ALA A 368 -11.16 5.42 12.13
N GLN A 369 -10.47 6.44 12.64
CA GLN A 369 -9.31 6.97 11.94
C GLN A 369 -8.31 5.81 11.79
N LYS A 370 -8.06 5.37 10.55
CA LYS A 370 -6.91 4.52 10.25
C LYS A 370 -5.68 5.35 10.60
N SER A 371 -5.07 5.07 11.75
CA SER A 371 -3.82 5.66 12.24
C SER A 371 -2.64 5.26 11.37
#